data_AF-A0A3M2C0M3-F1
#
_entry.id   AF-A0A3M2C0M3-F1
#
_cell.length_a   1.000
_cell.length_b   1.000
_cell.length_c   1.000
_cell.angle_alpha   90.00
_cell.angle_beta   90.00
_cell.angle_gamma   90.00
#
_symmetry.space_group_name_H-M   'P 1'
#
loop_
_entity.id
_entity.type
_entity.pdbx_description
1 polymer ?
#
loop_
_entity_poly.entity_id
_entity_poly.type
_entity_poly.pdbx_seq_one_letter_code
_entity_poly.pdbx_strand_id
1 'polypeptide(L)'
;MNADATSTIDLGADLGAQSEIAKLVDPLFVLMNTVGSHGREHPLSVRAAESLRKALEATDVPFALQLVAGGLFCNRVLVPLDVERYHKLAQLSHAFNNLSVHELTVEALPELDGVLTLGDALGKARIAPCQDLEHRKIPGLRWREIPAAQRGVHADSVAPEVFAVAQVAQAIAAVERIVAAPEEPWPWSAGVGVIRRLERAYDADRSTFDRALELAPGSWSVARRAVCAAALVLQPLIVLESTLATRRAAAHAILGLAACGFKPRDCDAIEEAASRLLFRMLAAPIHARSGVEPHRLRVCALVHHFAEQDDRQAPRLEIMKLIHLVYGLEGQRCAGGVDFVLSRADLFAHAVAELDRRPEGAWVRMLIKAVGELPPGAWVRLPDGRVGTVLGPGSSGDPRRPEVLIGGRKVEPPGPVELVPPPDAHGRRS
;
A
#
# COMPACT_ATOMS: atom_id res chain seq x y z
N MET A 1 23.21 -2.70 50.05
CA MET A 1 21.88 -2.10 50.27
C MET A 1 21.85 -0.76 49.57
N ASN A 2 21.51 -0.75 48.29
CA ASN A 2 21.12 0.47 47.57
C ASN A 2 19.70 0.21 47.09
N ALA A 3 18.77 1.03 47.57
CA ALA A 3 17.35 0.89 47.31
C ALA A 3 17.05 1.23 45.84
N ASP A 4 16.27 0.36 45.22
CA ASP A 4 15.57 0.58 43.96
C ASP A 4 14.71 1.84 44.04
N ALA A 5 14.98 2.79 43.15
CA ALA A 5 14.05 3.85 42.81
C ALA A 5 13.29 3.43 41.54
N THR A 6 12.32 2.55 41.71
CA THR A 6 11.32 2.24 40.68
C THR A 6 10.41 3.46 40.56
N SER A 7 10.69 4.31 39.57
CA SER A 7 9.78 5.37 39.14
C SER A 7 8.53 4.70 38.55
N THR A 8 7.45 4.69 39.33
CA THR A 8 6.12 4.33 38.86
C THR A 8 5.69 5.40 37.86
N ILE A 9 5.74 5.07 36.57
CA ILE A 9 5.19 5.92 35.50
C ILE A 9 3.67 5.97 35.70
N ASP A 10 3.15 7.13 36.09
CA ASP A 10 1.72 7.37 36.20
C ASP A 10 1.10 7.51 34.80
N LEU A 11 0.76 6.36 34.20
CA LEU A 11 0.18 6.25 32.87
C LEU A 11 -1.19 6.96 32.75
N GLY A 12 -1.87 7.27 33.85
CA GLY A 12 -3.19 7.90 33.84
C GLY A 12 -3.14 9.41 33.57
N ALA A 13 -2.17 10.12 34.18
CA ALA A 13 -1.97 11.55 33.95
C ALA A 13 -1.41 11.84 32.54
N ASP A 14 -0.54 10.96 32.05
CA ASP A 14 0.13 11.11 30.74
C ASP A 14 -0.86 10.96 29.56
N LEU A 15 -1.84 10.05 29.67
CA LEU A 15 -2.89 9.89 28.65
C LEU A 15 -3.85 11.10 28.57
N GLY A 16 -4.13 11.75 29.70
CA GLY A 16 -4.95 12.97 29.75
C GLY A 16 -4.25 14.14 29.04
N ALA A 17 -2.98 14.36 29.35
CA ALA A 17 -2.16 15.40 28.70
C ALA A 17 -2.00 15.14 27.19
N GLN A 18 -1.79 13.88 26.78
CA GLN A 18 -1.71 13.50 25.37
C GLN A 18 -3.03 13.75 24.60
N SER A 19 -4.17 13.55 25.26
CA SER A 19 -5.50 13.84 24.69
C SER A 19 -5.70 15.33 24.41
N GLU A 20 -5.23 16.22 25.30
CA GLU A 20 -5.31 17.67 25.07
C GLU A 20 -4.39 18.13 23.94
N ILE A 21 -3.17 17.56 23.82
CA ILE A 21 -2.27 17.88 22.70
C ILE A 21 -2.86 17.46 21.37
N ALA A 22 -3.51 16.29 21.30
CA ALA A 22 -4.17 15.84 20.07
C ALA A 22 -5.20 16.87 19.56
N LYS A 23 -5.87 17.59 20.46
CA LYS A 23 -6.84 18.64 20.11
C LYS A 23 -6.21 19.89 19.50
N LEU A 24 -4.89 20.11 19.62
CA LEU A 24 -4.20 21.25 18.99
C LEU A 24 -4.13 21.11 17.45
N VAL A 25 -4.25 19.89 16.91
CA VAL A 25 -4.20 19.63 15.46
C VAL A 25 -5.32 20.38 14.73
N ASP A 26 -6.53 20.36 15.27
CA ASP A 26 -7.71 20.98 14.65
C ASP A 26 -7.58 22.52 14.50
N PRO A 27 -7.30 23.30 15.57
CA PRO A 27 -7.16 24.75 15.45
C PRO A 27 -5.91 25.16 14.67
N LEU A 28 -4.80 24.41 14.74
CA LEU A 28 -3.63 24.65 13.86
C LEU A 28 -4.00 24.50 12.38
N PHE A 29 -4.71 23.42 12.05
CA PHE A 29 -5.17 23.14 10.70
C PHE A 29 -6.15 24.21 10.19
N VAL A 30 -7.11 24.62 11.03
CA VAL A 30 -8.08 25.67 10.70
C VAL A 30 -7.37 27.01 10.49
N LEU A 31 -6.42 27.38 11.35
CA LEU A 31 -5.64 28.62 11.20
C LEU A 31 -4.86 28.64 9.89
N MET A 32 -4.09 27.59 9.59
CA MET A 32 -3.32 27.46 8.35
C MET A 32 -4.20 27.66 7.11
N ASN A 33 -5.34 26.97 7.05
CA ASN A 33 -6.23 27.05 5.89
C ASN A 33 -6.95 28.40 5.78
N THR A 34 -7.40 28.95 6.91
CA THR A 34 -8.15 30.21 6.93
C THR A 34 -7.25 31.37 6.53
N VAL A 35 -6.05 31.48 7.14
CA VAL A 35 -5.09 32.53 6.79
C VAL A 35 -4.60 32.36 5.36
N GLY A 36 -4.29 31.13 4.94
CA GLY A 36 -3.84 30.85 3.57
C GLY A 36 -4.89 31.13 2.49
N SER A 37 -6.18 31.19 2.84
CA SER A 37 -7.27 31.43 1.87
C SER A 37 -7.79 32.87 1.90
N HIS A 38 -7.81 33.50 3.06
CA HIS A 38 -8.42 34.82 3.25
C HIS A 38 -7.41 35.93 3.59
N GLY A 39 -6.16 35.58 3.87
CA GLY A 39 -5.13 36.51 4.33
C GLY A 39 -5.20 36.76 5.84
N ARG A 40 -4.11 37.34 6.37
CA ARG A 40 -3.88 37.54 7.81
C ARG A 40 -4.89 38.49 8.47
N GLU A 41 -5.26 39.57 7.79
CA GLU A 41 -6.11 40.64 8.34
C GLU A 41 -7.60 40.29 8.32
N HIS A 42 -7.99 39.18 7.70
CA HIS A 42 -9.39 38.82 7.57
C HIS A 42 -10.02 38.45 8.92
N PRO A 43 -11.25 38.86 9.24
CA PRO A 43 -11.89 38.57 10.53
C PRO A 43 -11.97 37.08 10.89
N LEU A 44 -12.10 36.20 9.90
CA LEU A 44 -12.07 34.74 10.14
C LEU A 44 -10.69 34.25 10.56
N SER A 45 -9.62 34.84 10.02
CA SER A 45 -8.24 34.52 10.39
C SER A 45 -7.96 34.90 11.83
N VAL A 46 -8.45 36.07 12.26
CA VAL A 46 -8.37 36.54 13.66
C VAL A 46 -9.09 35.57 14.59
N ARG A 47 -10.32 35.15 14.27
CA ARG A 47 -11.07 34.14 15.07
C ARG A 47 -10.37 32.79 15.13
N ALA A 48 -9.79 32.33 14.01
CA ALA A 48 -9.02 31.08 13.99
C ALA A 48 -7.77 31.17 14.89
N ALA A 49 -7.08 32.32 14.88
CA ALA A 49 -5.93 32.58 15.73
C ALA A 49 -6.31 32.63 17.22
N GLU A 50 -7.43 33.27 17.57
CA GLU A 50 -7.98 33.27 18.94
C GLU A 50 -8.32 31.84 19.39
N SER A 51 -8.93 31.03 18.52
CA SER A 51 -9.25 29.63 18.82
C SER A 51 -8.00 28.80 19.06
N LEU A 52 -6.93 29.00 18.28
CA LEU A 52 -5.66 28.32 18.53
C LEU A 52 -5.04 28.80 19.84
N ARG A 53 -5.03 30.10 20.11
CA ARG A 53 -4.49 30.63 21.37
C ARG A 53 -5.23 30.06 22.59
N LYS A 54 -6.56 29.97 22.53
CA LYS A 54 -7.36 29.35 23.59
C LYS A 54 -7.03 27.86 23.79
N ALA A 55 -6.76 27.14 22.70
CA ALA A 55 -6.34 25.74 22.79
C ALA A 55 -4.93 25.59 23.39
N LEU A 56 -4.01 26.50 23.03
CA LEU A 56 -2.67 26.57 23.63
C LEU A 56 -2.73 26.90 25.13
N GLU A 57 -3.62 27.80 25.54
CA GLU A 57 -3.84 28.18 26.94
C GLU A 57 -4.42 27.02 27.78
N ALA A 58 -5.21 26.14 27.16
CA ALA A 58 -5.74 24.93 27.80
C ALA A 58 -4.71 23.80 27.91
N THR A 59 -3.50 23.98 27.35
CA THR A 59 -2.40 23.02 27.38
C THR A 59 -1.33 23.47 28.38
N ASP A 60 -0.70 22.53 29.08
CA ASP A 60 0.40 22.84 30.00
C ASP A 60 1.66 23.28 29.24
N VAL A 61 1.90 24.60 29.17
CA VAL A 61 3.12 25.21 28.61
C VAL A 61 4.24 25.18 29.68
N PRO A 62 5.50 24.82 29.35
CA PRO A 62 6.06 24.66 28.01
C PRO A 62 5.98 23.24 27.43
N PHE A 63 5.88 23.15 26.11
CA PHE A 63 5.95 21.88 25.38
C PHE A 63 6.54 22.05 23.97
N ALA A 64 6.98 20.94 23.37
CA ALA A 64 7.46 20.87 22.00
C ALA A 64 6.63 19.89 21.18
N LEU A 65 6.03 20.37 20.08
CA LEU A 65 5.36 19.54 19.08
C LEU A 65 6.35 19.18 17.98
N GLN A 66 6.50 17.89 17.71
CA GLN A 66 7.33 17.38 16.62
C GLN A 66 6.43 16.71 15.58
N LEU A 67 6.52 17.15 14.33
CA LEU A 67 5.79 16.58 13.21
C LEU A 67 6.79 15.82 12.34
N VAL A 68 6.92 14.51 12.56
CA VAL A 68 7.96 13.69 11.95
C VAL A 68 7.33 12.48 11.28
N ALA A 69 7.59 12.30 9.98
CA ALA A 69 7.13 11.16 9.19
C ALA A 69 5.60 10.89 9.27
N GLY A 70 4.80 11.93 9.48
CA GLY A 70 3.35 11.83 9.64
C GLY A 70 2.88 11.39 11.04
N GLY A 71 3.79 11.26 12.01
CA GLY A 71 3.48 11.17 13.43
C GLY A 71 3.53 12.53 14.12
N LEU A 72 2.74 12.69 15.17
CA LEU A 72 2.80 13.84 16.08
C LEU A 72 3.40 13.37 17.40
N PHE A 73 4.43 14.07 17.87
CA PHE A 73 5.01 13.84 19.18
C PHE A 73 4.90 15.11 20.02
N CYS A 74 4.62 14.96 21.31
CA CYS A 74 4.72 16.03 22.29
C CYS A 74 5.85 15.70 23.24
N ASN A 75 6.84 16.58 23.39
CA ASN A 75 7.99 16.34 24.27
C ASN A 75 8.64 14.96 24.03
N ARG A 76 8.72 14.55 22.74
CA ARG A 76 9.23 13.25 22.26
C ARG A 76 8.35 12.03 22.55
N VAL A 77 7.15 12.22 23.08
CA VAL A 77 6.16 11.15 23.32
C VAL A 77 5.15 11.15 22.18
N LEU A 78 4.89 9.97 21.59
CA LEU A 78 3.94 9.82 20.49
C LEU A 78 2.53 10.17 20.97
N VAL A 79 1.86 11.08 20.27
CA VAL A 79 0.48 11.47 20.56
C VAL A 79 -0.45 10.59 19.70
N PRO A 80 -1.32 9.78 20.32
CA PRO A 80 -2.27 8.97 19.57
C PRO A 80 -3.30 9.88 18.90
N LEU A 81 -3.50 9.67 17.60
CA LEU A 81 -4.48 10.41 16.81
C LEU A 81 -5.54 9.47 16.24
N ASP A 82 -6.78 9.92 16.22
CA ASP A 82 -7.80 9.30 15.39
C ASP A 82 -7.53 9.55 13.89
N VAL A 83 -8.28 8.85 13.05
CA VAL A 83 -8.11 8.91 11.59
C VAL A 83 -8.35 10.34 11.05
N GLU A 84 -9.28 11.10 11.62
CA GLU A 84 -9.60 12.45 11.13
C GLU A 84 -8.43 13.41 11.40
N ARG A 85 -7.92 13.42 12.63
CA ARG A 85 -6.78 14.25 13.03
C ARG A 85 -5.50 13.84 12.33
N TYR A 86 -5.32 12.55 12.06
CA TYR A 86 -4.18 12.08 11.26
C TYR A 86 -4.16 12.71 9.85
N HIS A 87 -5.29 12.81 9.16
CA HIS A 87 -5.35 13.44 7.84
C HIS A 87 -5.05 14.95 7.89
N LYS A 88 -5.51 15.64 8.93
CA LYS A 88 -5.19 17.06 9.17
C LYS A 88 -3.71 17.25 9.50
N LEU A 89 -3.15 16.37 10.34
CA LEU A 89 -1.73 16.35 10.67
C LEU A 89 -0.87 16.12 9.43
N ALA A 90 -1.26 15.25 8.50
CA ALA A 90 -0.50 15.02 7.28
C ALA A 90 -0.35 16.30 6.43
N GLN A 91 -1.39 17.13 6.34
CA GLN A 91 -1.34 18.41 5.65
C GLN A 91 -0.52 19.45 6.41
N LEU A 92 -0.66 19.51 7.74
CA LEU A 92 0.19 20.36 8.58
C LEU A 92 1.67 19.97 8.44
N SER A 93 1.98 18.68 8.51
CA SER A 93 3.35 18.15 8.36
C SER A 93 3.95 18.55 7.01
N HIS A 94 3.15 18.54 5.94
CA HIS A 94 3.60 19.02 4.64
C HIS A 94 3.95 20.52 4.66
N ALA A 95 3.10 21.36 5.25
CA ALA A 95 3.37 22.80 5.36
C ALA A 95 4.59 23.10 6.25
N PHE A 96 4.74 22.39 7.37
CA PHE A 96 5.91 22.49 8.24
C PHE A 96 7.20 22.07 7.53
N ASN A 97 7.18 20.97 6.76
CA ASN A 97 8.31 20.56 5.95
C ASN A 97 8.70 21.59 4.87
N ASN A 98 7.71 22.23 4.25
CA ASN A 98 7.95 23.30 3.28
C ASN A 98 8.55 24.57 3.93
N LEU A 99 8.48 24.71 5.26
CA LEU A 99 9.17 25.73 6.06
C LEU A 99 10.53 25.28 6.60
N SER A 100 10.97 24.04 6.31
CA SER A 100 12.11 23.39 6.98
C SER A 100 11.98 23.36 8.51
N VAL A 101 10.76 23.29 9.04
CA VAL A 101 10.48 23.18 10.47
C VAL A 101 9.95 21.80 10.79
N HIS A 102 10.54 21.12 11.77
CA HIS A 102 10.10 19.80 12.21
C HIS A 102 9.62 19.80 13.66
N GLU A 103 10.05 20.79 14.45
CA GLU A 103 9.66 20.98 15.83
C GLU A 103 9.19 22.42 16.05
N LEU A 104 8.02 22.57 16.66
CA LEU A 104 7.45 23.83 17.16
C LEU A 104 7.41 23.76 18.69
N THR A 105 8.24 24.56 19.34
CA THR A 105 8.28 24.72 20.80
C THR A 105 7.42 25.90 21.21
N VAL A 106 6.52 25.68 22.16
CA VAL A 106 5.74 26.72 22.84
C VAL A 106 6.37 26.92 24.22
N GLU A 107 7.15 27.99 24.37
CA GLU A 107 7.83 28.34 25.64
C GLU A 107 6.93 29.17 26.55
N ALA A 108 6.07 29.99 25.96
CA ALA A 108 5.08 30.83 26.62
C ALA A 108 3.88 31.00 25.68
N LEU A 109 2.71 31.38 26.22
CA LEU A 109 1.53 31.63 25.39
C LEU A 109 1.82 32.79 24.41
N PRO A 110 1.79 32.56 23.08
CA PRO A 110 2.08 33.62 22.12
C PRO A 110 0.96 34.65 22.05
N GLU A 111 1.34 35.89 21.75
CA GLU A 111 0.37 36.95 21.44
C GLU A 111 -0.41 36.62 20.16
N LEU A 112 -1.60 37.21 20.02
CA LEU A 112 -2.50 36.96 18.89
C LEU A 112 -1.82 37.26 17.54
N ASP A 113 -1.06 38.35 17.48
CA ASP A 113 -0.29 38.75 16.30
C ASP A 113 0.79 37.71 15.94
N GLY A 114 1.41 37.11 16.97
CA GLY A 114 2.34 36.00 16.81
C GLY A 114 1.67 34.76 16.23
N VAL A 115 0.50 34.39 16.72
CA VAL A 115 -0.30 33.26 16.18
C VAL A 115 -0.68 33.49 14.73
N LEU A 116 -1.13 34.70 14.38
CA LEU A 116 -1.43 35.10 13.00
C LEU A 116 -0.20 35.05 12.10
N THR A 117 0.96 35.44 12.61
CA THR A 117 2.25 35.36 11.90
C THR A 117 2.63 33.91 11.58
N LEU A 118 2.42 32.98 12.52
CA LEU A 118 2.61 31.54 12.29
C LEU A 118 1.61 31.01 11.24
N GLY A 119 0.34 31.41 11.34
CA GLY A 119 -0.70 31.02 10.39
C GLY A 119 -0.42 31.48 8.96
N ASP A 120 0.11 32.69 8.79
CA ASP A 120 0.52 33.23 7.49
C ASP A 120 1.65 32.41 6.85
N ALA A 121 2.68 32.10 7.64
CA ALA A 121 3.79 31.26 7.17
C ALA A 121 3.31 29.86 6.77
N LEU A 122 2.52 29.20 7.60
CA LEU A 122 1.94 27.88 7.29
C LEU A 122 1.02 27.93 6.06
N GLY A 123 0.20 28.97 5.94
CA GLY A 123 -0.73 29.15 4.82
C GLY A 123 -0.01 29.26 3.47
N LYS A 124 1.10 30.00 3.41
CA LYS A 124 1.98 30.07 2.23
C LYS A 124 2.70 28.76 1.97
N ALA A 125 3.27 28.17 3.02
CA ALA A 125 4.01 26.91 2.93
C ALA A 125 3.15 25.72 2.52
N ARG A 126 1.82 25.80 2.71
CA ARG A 126 0.88 24.81 2.19
C ARG A 126 0.96 24.65 0.65
N ILE A 127 1.34 25.71 -0.07
CA ILE A 127 1.34 25.73 -1.54
C ILE A 127 2.73 25.40 -2.11
N ALA A 128 3.78 25.99 -1.54
CA ALA A 128 5.15 25.82 -2.01
C ALA A 128 6.17 26.00 -0.87
N PRO A 129 7.40 25.48 -0.99
CA PRO A 129 8.49 25.74 -0.06
C PRO A 129 8.75 27.24 0.12
N CYS A 130 8.94 27.70 1.37
CA CYS A 130 9.31 29.07 1.68
C CYS A 130 10.11 29.18 2.98
N GLN A 131 10.87 30.26 3.14
CA GLN A 131 11.70 30.54 4.32
C GLN A 131 11.06 31.59 5.24
N ASP A 132 9.73 31.74 5.21
CA ASP A 132 9.01 32.83 5.87
C ASP A 132 9.25 32.87 7.40
N LEU A 133 9.68 31.77 8.02
CA LEU A 133 10.00 31.68 9.44
C LEU A 133 11.50 31.82 9.77
N GLU A 134 12.43 31.82 8.81
CA GLU A 134 13.88 31.76 9.11
C GLU A 134 14.39 32.98 9.91
N HIS A 135 13.78 34.15 9.69
CA HIS A 135 14.18 35.40 10.33
C HIS A 135 13.11 36.02 11.24
N ARG A 136 11.97 35.34 11.41
CA ARG A 136 10.88 35.85 12.26
C ARG A 136 11.15 35.47 13.71
N LYS A 137 10.83 36.38 14.62
CA LYS A 137 10.81 36.11 16.07
C LYS A 137 9.37 36.29 16.54
N ILE A 138 8.76 35.21 17.02
CA ILE A 138 7.43 35.24 17.63
C ILE A 138 7.62 34.98 19.12
N PRO A 139 7.41 35.97 20.01
CA PRO A 139 7.52 35.77 21.45
C PRO A 139 6.71 34.56 21.91
N GLY A 140 7.33 33.67 22.69
CA GLY A 140 6.72 32.44 23.20
C GLY A 140 6.78 31.24 22.24
N LEU A 141 7.18 31.42 20.98
CA LEU A 141 7.36 30.32 20.03
C LEU A 141 8.83 30.21 19.60
N ARG A 142 9.30 28.98 19.50
CA ARG A 142 10.53 28.63 18.78
C ARG A 142 10.25 27.51 17.82
N TRP A 143 11.03 27.45 16.75
CA TRP A 143 11.01 26.33 15.84
C TRP A 143 12.43 25.96 15.49
N ARG A 144 12.61 24.69 15.15
CA ARG A 144 13.86 24.22 14.59
C ARG A 144 13.61 23.18 13.54
N GLU A 145 14.54 23.13 12.61
CA GLU A 145 14.75 21.94 11.83
C GLU A 145 15.30 20.85 12.77
N ILE A 146 14.83 19.61 12.62
CA ILE A 146 15.52 18.45 13.17
C ILE A 146 16.25 17.84 11.97
N PRO A 147 17.59 18.02 11.86
CA PRO A 147 18.36 17.37 10.82
C PRO A 147 18.10 15.86 10.87
N ALA A 148 17.80 15.25 9.73
CA ALA A 148 17.36 13.85 9.60
C ALA A 148 15.94 13.51 10.12
N ALA A 149 15.06 14.48 10.41
CA ALA A 149 13.62 14.19 10.57
C ALA A 149 12.91 13.89 9.23
N GLN A 150 13.52 14.28 8.10
CA GLN A 150 13.22 13.69 6.81
C GLN A 150 13.70 12.24 6.82
N ARG A 151 12.81 11.30 7.15
CA ARG A 151 13.06 9.84 7.14
C ARG A 151 14.48 9.51 7.63
N GLY A 152 14.66 9.56 8.95
CA GLY A 152 15.98 9.41 9.57
C GLY A 152 16.86 8.36 8.92
N VAL A 153 18.05 8.79 8.52
CA VAL A 153 19.19 7.92 8.18
C VAL A 153 19.65 7.10 9.40
N HIS A 154 19.08 7.39 10.59
CA HIS A 154 19.20 6.62 11.83
C HIS A 154 17.86 6.20 12.45
N ALA A 155 16.74 6.27 11.72
CA ALA A 155 15.75 5.22 11.98
C ALA A 155 16.47 3.93 11.60
N ASP A 156 16.50 2.91 12.46
CA ASP A 156 17.00 1.60 12.05
C ASP A 156 16.41 1.31 10.68
N SER A 157 17.24 1.41 9.64
CA SER A 157 16.74 1.38 8.27
C SER A 157 16.29 -0.05 8.11
N VAL A 158 14.98 -0.27 8.23
CA VAL A 158 14.42 -1.61 8.09
C VAL A 158 14.89 -2.08 6.74
N ALA A 159 15.70 -3.14 6.74
CA ALA A 159 16.27 -3.69 5.53
C ALA A 159 15.12 -3.85 4.50
N PRO A 160 15.29 -3.41 3.23
CA PRO A 160 14.21 -3.40 2.25
C PRO A 160 13.44 -4.73 2.17
N GLU A 161 14.15 -5.84 2.37
CA GLU A 161 13.65 -7.20 2.46
C GLU A 161 12.68 -7.37 3.64
N VAL A 162 13.08 -6.96 4.85
CA VAL A 162 12.26 -7.01 6.07
C VAL A 162 11.03 -6.11 5.90
N PHE A 163 11.20 -4.94 5.30
CA PHE A 163 10.09 -4.04 5.02
C PHE A 163 9.09 -4.66 4.04
N ALA A 164 9.56 -5.27 2.94
CA ALA A 164 8.72 -5.93 1.96
C ALA A 164 7.92 -7.09 2.59
N VAL A 165 8.57 -7.96 3.37
CA VAL A 165 7.91 -9.06 4.11
C VAL A 165 6.85 -8.50 5.06
N ALA A 166 7.18 -7.46 5.83
CA ALA A 166 6.25 -6.85 6.79
C ALA A 166 5.03 -6.24 6.09
N GLN A 167 5.20 -5.57 4.94
CA GLN A 167 4.08 -5.03 4.17
C GLN A 167 3.18 -6.14 3.61
N VAL A 168 3.74 -7.26 3.12
CA VAL A 168 2.96 -8.42 2.65
C VAL A 168 2.18 -9.06 3.81
N ALA A 169 2.82 -9.30 4.95
CA ALA A 169 2.15 -9.85 6.13
C ALA A 169 1.00 -8.96 6.62
N GLN A 170 1.22 -7.63 6.67
CA GLN A 170 0.18 -6.66 7.01
C GLN A 170 -0.95 -6.59 5.98
N ALA A 171 -0.65 -6.81 4.69
CA ALA A 171 -1.67 -6.91 3.65
C ALA A 171 -2.55 -8.15 3.87
N ILE A 172 -1.95 -9.32 4.14
CA ILE A 172 -2.69 -10.56 4.44
C ILE A 172 -3.59 -10.37 5.66
N ALA A 173 -3.05 -9.88 6.78
CA ALA A 173 -3.82 -9.67 8.02
C ALA A 173 -4.97 -8.64 7.85
N ALA A 174 -4.79 -7.64 6.97
CA ALA A 174 -5.88 -6.73 6.64
C ALA A 174 -7.00 -7.42 5.88
N VAL A 175 -6.66 -8.31 4.92
CA VAL A 175 -7.66 -9.06 4.15
C VAL A 175 -8.33 -10.14 5.01
N GLU A 176 -7.64 -10.76 5.96
CA GLU A 176 -8.27 -11.69 6.92
C GLU A 176 -9.42 -11.03 7.66
N ARG A 177 -9.25 -9.78 8.10
CA ARG A 177 -10.34 -9.01 8.73
C ARG A 177 -11.50 -8.72 7.77
N ILE A 178 -11.21 -8.47 6.49
CA ILE A 178 -12.25 -8.25 5.46
C ILE A 178 -13.06 -9.53 5.21
N VAL A 179 -12.37 -10.68 5.14
CA VAL A 179 -12.97 -12.00 4.90
C VAL A 179 -13.76 -12.48 6.12
N ALA A 180 -13.32 -12.14 7.33
CA ALA A 180 -14.01 -12.49 8.57
C ALA A 180 -15.36 -11.76 8.76
N ALA A 181 -15.62 -10.69 8.00
CA ALA A 181 -16.84 -9.90 8.06
C ALA A 181 -17.55 -9.85 6.69
N PRO A 182 -18.09 -10.98 6.19
CA PRO A 182 -18.64 -11.07 4.83
C PRO A 182 -19.93 -10.23 4.63
N GLU A 183 -20.71 -10.02 5.70
CA GLU A 183 -21.97 -9.26 5.66
C GLU A 183 -21.78 -7.75 5.78
N GLU A 184 -20.58 -7.29 6.14
CA GLU A 184 -20.32 -5.86 6.27
C GLU A 184 -20.13 -5.19 4.90
N PRO A 185 -20.54 -3.92 4.74
CA PRO A 185 -20.24 -3.15 3.54
C PRO A 185 -18.75 -3.16 3.21
N TRP A 186 -18.42 -3.06 1.92
CA TRP A 186 -17.03 -3.16 1.47
C TRP A 186 -16.15 -2.06 2.08
N PRO A 187 -15.07 -2.40 2.82
CA PRO A 187 -14.25 -1.42 3.54
C PRO A 187 -13.23 -0.77 2.60
N TRP A 188 -13.70 0.19 1.80
CA TRP A 188 -12.91 0.87 0.75
C TRP A 188 -11.50 1.31 1.18
N SER A 189 -11.38 1.95 2.34
CA SER A 189 -10.08 2.43 2.84
C SER A 189 -9.11 1.29 3.16
N ALA A 190 -9.62 0.17 3.69
CA ALA A 190 -8.82 -1.02 3.97
C ALA A 190 -8.35 -1.69 2.68
N GLY A 191 -9.25 -1.85 1.70
CA GLY A 191 -8.93 -2.41 0.38
C GLY A 191 -7.85 -1.58 -0.36
N VAL A 192 -8.00 -0.25 -0.41
CA VAL A 192 -6.96 0.64 -0.96
C VAL A 192 -5.66 0.55 -0.15
N GLY A 193 -5.76 0.45 1.18
CA GLY A 193 -4.63 0.26 2.07
C GLY A 193 -3.80 -0.97 1.70
N VAL A 194 -4.45 -2.10 1.44
CA VAL A 194 -3.81 -3.35 0.97
C VAL A 194 -3.03 -3.10 -0.32
N ILE A 195 -3.65 -2.49 -1.35
CA ILE A 195 -2.98 -2.25 -2.62
C ILE A 195 -1.73 -1.38 -2.45
N ARG A 196 -1.83 -0.31 -1.65
CA ARG A 196 -0.67 0.55 -1.35
C ARG A 196 0.46 -0.18 -0.61
N ARG A 197 0.14 -1.20 0.20
CA ARG A 197 1.15 -2.05 0.85
C ARG A 197 1.90 -2.90 -0.15
N LEU A 198 1.17 -3.52 -1.08
CA LEU A 198 1.76 -4.34 -2.14
C LEU A 198 2.67 -3.52 -3.05
N GLU A 199 2.24 -2.31 -3.46
CA GLU A 199 3.08 -1.38 -4.22
C GLU A 199 4.38 -1.07 -3.48
N ARG A 200 4.31 -0.67 -2.20
CA ARG A 200 5.50 -0.35 -1.40
C ARG A 200 6.42 -1.55 -1.19
N ALA A 201 5.86 -2.75 -1.02
CA ALA A 201 6.65 -3.96 -0.86
C ALA A 201 7.40 -4.31 -2.17
N TYR A 202 6.70 -4.22 -3.29
CA TYR A 202 7.26 -4.44 -4.62
C TYR A 202 8.37 -3.43 -4.96
N ASP A 203 8.13 -2.14 -4.66
CA ASP A 203 9.10 -1.06 -4.91
C ASP A 203 10.33 -1.16 -4.00
N ALA A 204 10.19 -1.70 -2.78
CA ALA A 204 11.28 -1.83 -1.82
C ALA A 204 12.22 -3.00 -2.17
N ASP A 205 11.68 -4.19 -2.38
CA ASP A 205 12.45 -5.37 -2.78
C ASP A 205 11.55 -6.38 -3.51
N ARG A 206 11.67 -6.43 -4.84
CA ARG A 206 10.85 -7.28 -5.69
C ARG A 206 11.06 -8.78 -5.43
N SER A 207 12.31 -9.22 -5.28
CA SER A 207 12.62 -10.65 -5.11
C SER A 207 12.02 -11.16 -3.80
N THR A 208 12.20 -10.40 -2.73
CA THR A 208 11.66 -10.70 -1.41
C THR A 208 10.14 -10.60 -1.40
N PHE A 209 9.54 -9.63 -2.09
CA PHE A 209 8.10 -9.52 -2.26
C PHE A 209 7.50 -10.79 -2.89
N ASP A 210 8.05 -11.25 -4.02
CA ASP A 210 7.56 -12.44 -4.73
C ASP A 210 7.73 -13.71 -3.89
N ARG A 211 8.86 -13.83 -3.17
CA ARG A 211 9.11 -14.89 -2.19
C ARG A 211 8.17 -14.84 -1.00
N ALA A 212 7.87 -13.65 -0.47
CA ALA A 212 6.97 -13.50 0.67
C ALA A 212 5.55 -13.96 0.31
N LEU A 213 5.09 -13.68 -0.91
CA LEU A 213 3.79 -14.16 -1.39
C LEU A 213 3.75 -15.69 -1.50
N GLU A 214 4.80 -16.32 -2.03
CA GLU A 214 4.81 -17.76 -2.32
C GLU A 214 5.24 -18.64 -1.13
N LEU A 215 6.21 -18.19 -0.34
CA LEU A 215 6.88 -18.99 0.68
C LEU A 215 6.64 -18.49 2.11
N ALA A 216 5.73 -17.52 2.33
CA ALA A 216 5.33 -17.16 3.68
C ALA A 216 4.85 -18.42 4.45
N PRO A 217 5.22 -18.55 5.73
CA PRO A 217 4.76 -19.67 6.55
C PRO A 217 3.25 -19.61 6.76
N GLY A 218 2.64 -20.76 7.03
CA GLY A 218 1.20 -20.89 7.25
C GLY A 218 0.45 -21.49 6.07
N SER A 219 -0.86 -21.68 6.23
CA SER A 219 -1.72 -22.25 5.20
C SER A 219 -2.03 -21.25 4.09
N TRP A 220 -2.44 -21.77 2.93
CA TRP A 220 -2.95 -20.98 1.82
C TRP A 220 -4.39 -20.54 2.10
N SER A 221 -4.54 -19.58 3.01
CA SER A 221 -5.84 -19.00 3.36
C SER A 221 -6.46 -18.22 2.19
N VAL A 222 -7.77 -18.02 2.26
CA VAL A 222 -8.53 -17.14 1.33
C VAL A 222 -7.87 -15.76 1.23
N ALA A 223 -7.48 -15.19 2.37
CA ALA A 223 -6.84 -13.88 2.43
C ALA A 223 -5.49 -13.85 1.70
N ARG A 224 -4.65 -14.86 1.91
CA ARG A 224 -3.36 -14.98 1.22
C ARG A 224 -3.53 -15.11 -0.29
N ARG A 225 -4.46 -15.96 -0.74
CA ARG A 225 -4.80 -16.13 -2.17
C ARG A 225 -5.31 -14.84 -2.79
N ALA A 226 -6.17 -14.09 -2.08
CA ALA A 226 -6.67 -12.80 -2.55
C ALA A 226 -5.55 -11.73 -2.68
N VAL A 227 -4.60 -11.71 -1.73
CA VAL A 227 -3.41 -10.86 -1.83
C VAL A 227 -2.52 -11.25 -3.02
N CYS A 228 -2.32 -12.55 -3.24
CA CYS A 228 -1.56 -13.04 -4.40
C CYS A 228 -2.23 -12.66 -5.72
N ALA A 229 -3.56 -12.80 -5.81
CA ALA A 229 -4.33 -12.38 -6.98
C ALA A 229 -4.19 -10.87 -7.24
N ALA A 230 -4.27 -10.03 -6.21
CA ALA A 230 -4.04 -8.60 -6.32
C ALA A 230 -2.62 -8.25 -6.80
N ALA A 231 -1.60 -8.95 -6.28
CA ALA A 231 -0.22 -8.79 -6.73
C ALA A 231 -0.04 -9.21 -8.20
N LEU A 232 -0.60 -10.34 -8.61
CA LEU A 232 -0.52 -10.83 -9.99
C LEU A 232 -1.20 -9.91 -11.01
N VAL A 233 -2.24 -9.16 -10.62
CA VAL A 233 -2.79 -8.09 -11.48
C VAL A 233 -1.90 -6.84 -11.46
N LEU A 234 -1.35 -6.47 -10.30
CA LEU A 234 -0.55 -5.27 -10.13
C LEU A 234 0.77 -5.31 -10.93
N GLN A 235 1.52 -6.41 -10.84
CA GLN A 235 2.85 -6.56 -11.44
C GLN A 235 2.90 -6.33 -12.96
N PRO A 236 2.09 -7.00 -13.80
CA PRO A 236 2.11 -6.78 -15.24
C PRO A 236 1.69 -5.35 -15.61
N LEU A 237 0.78 -4.74 -14.84
CA LEU A 237 0.36 -3.36 -15.04
C LEU A 237 1.44 -2.34 -14.67
N ILE A 238 2.34 -2.68 -13.73
CA ILE A 238 3.56 -1.89 -13.46
C ILE A 238 4.54 -2.02 -14.61
N VAL A 239 4.80 -3.26 -15.10
CA VAL A 239 5.74 -3.50 -16.21
C VAL A 239 5.27 -2.83 -17.51
N LEU A 240 3.96 -2.74 -17.73
CA LEU A 240 3.35 -2.03 -18.85
C LEU A 240 3.24 -0.51 -18.63
N GLU A 241 3.76 0.02 -17.52
CA GLU A 241 3.72 1.45 -17.18
C GLU A 241 2.30 2.05 -17.23
N SER A 242 1.29 1.24 -16.89
CA SER A 242 -0.09 1.71 -16.85
C SER A 242 -0.28 2.79 -15.78
N THR A 243 -1.28 3.64 -15.96
CA THR A 243 -1.54 4.73 -15.01
C THR A 243 -1.78 4.22 -13.59
N LEU A 244 -1.36 5.02 -12.59
CA LEU A 244 -1.57 4.72 -11.17
C LEU A 244 -3.04 4.44 -10.83
N ALA A 245 -3.97 5.15 -11.48
CA ALA A 245 -5.40 4.97 -11.28
C ALA A 245 -5.87 3.60 -11.81
N THR A 246 -5.45 3.24 -13.03
CA THR A 246 -5.81 1.95 -13.66
C THR A 246 -5.27 0.77 -12.87
N ARG A 247 -3.98 0.78 -12.52
CA ARG A 247 -3.35 -0.33 -11.80
C ARG A 247 -4.00 -0.58 -10.43
N ARG A 248 -4.27 0.50 -9.69
CA ARG A 248 -4.91 0.41 -8.36
C ARG A 248 -6.35 -0.04 -8.44
N ALA A 249 -7.11 0.44 -9.43
CA ALA A 249 -8.50 0.03 -9.60
C ALA A 249 -8.60 -1.46 -9.95
N ALA A 250 -7.77 -1.96 -10.88
CA ALA A 250 -7.77 -3.37 -11.25
C ALA A 250 -7.31 -4.29 -10.12
N ALA A 251 -6.22 -3.93 -9.43
CA ALA A 251 -5.73 -4.70 -8.28
C ALA A 251 -6.75 -4.73 -7.13
N HIS A 252 -7.48 -3.63 -6.89
CA HIS A 252 -8.56 -3.59 -5.89
C HIS A 252 -9.76 -4.43 -6.33
N ALA A 253 -10.15 -4.38 -7.61
CA ALA A 253 -11.25 -5.20 -8.12
C ALA A 253 -10.98 -6.70 -7.91
N ILE A 254 -9.81 -7.21 -8.33
CA ILE A 254 -9.46 -8.63 -8.11
C ILE A 254 -9.34 -8.99 -6.63
N LEU A 255 -8.83 -8.08 -5.78
CA LEU A 255 -8.75 -8.30 -4.33
C LEU A 255 -10.15 -8.55 -3.75
N GLY A 256 -11.13 -7.72 -4.12
CA GLY A 256 -12.50 -7.88 -3.69
C GLY A 256 -13.15 -9.14 -4.25
N LEU A 257 -12.94 -9.44 -5.53
CA LEU A 257 -13.50 -10.64 -6.17
C LEU A 257 -12.98 -11.89 -5.47
N ALA A 258 -11.67 -11.99 -5.27
CA ALA A 258 -11.05 -13.11 -4.57
C ALA A 258 -11.50 -13.20 -3.10
N ALA A 259 -11.59 -12.07 -2.37
CA ALA A 259 -12.05 -12.07 -0.99
C ALA A 259 -13.51 -12.51 -0.82
N CYS A 260 -14.37 -12.26 -1.82
CA CYS A 260 -15.78 -12.65 -1.82
C CYS A 260 -16.06 -14.01 -2.49
N GLY A 261 -15.13 -14.51 -3.31
CA GLY A 261 -15.33 -15.68 -4.16
C GLY A 261 -14.50 -16.91 -3.79
N PHE A 262 -13.34 -16.73 -3.15
CA PHE A 262 -12.50 -17.87 -2.78
C PHE A 262 -13.00 -18.54 -1.49
N LYS A 263 -12.85 -19.87 -1.47
CA LYS A 263 -13.14 -20.73 -0.32
C LYS A 263 -11.83 -21.31 0.22
N PRO A 264 -11.81 -21.95 1.41
CA PRO A 264 -10.61 -22.63 1.92
C PRO A 264 -10.01 -23.60 0.89
N ARG A 265 -10.87 -24.28 0.15
CA ARG A 265 -10.56 -25.01 -1.09
C ARG A 265 -11.56 -24.56 -2.15
N ASP A 266 -11.11 -24.46 -3.39
CA ASP A 266 -11.89 -24.01 -4.55
C ASP A 266 -12.20 -22.49 -4.56
N CYS A 267 -13.01 -22.08 -5.53
CA CYS A 267 -13.61 -20.76 -5.64
C CYS A 267 -14.99 -20.85 -6.31
N ASP A 268 -15.85 -19.88 -6.02
CA ASP A 268 -17.07 -19.68 -6.80
C ASP A 268 -16.75 -19.11 -8.18
N ALA A 269 -17.73 -19.20 -9.09
CA ALA A 269 -17.68 -18.51 -10.37
C ALA A 269 -17.45 -16.99 -10.15
N ILE A 270 -16.71 -16.34 -11.05
CA ILE A 270 -16.30 -14.95 -10.85
C ILE A 270 -17.50 -14.00 -10.88
N GLU A 271 -18.56 -14.35 -11.61
CA GLU A 271 -19.84 -13.64 -11.74
C GLU A 271 -20.58 -13.63 -10.40
N GLU A 272 -20.60 -14.77 -9.70
CA GLU A 272 -21.20 -14.88 -8.36
C GLU A 272 -20.40 -14.07 -7.34
N ALA A 273 -19.07 -14.17 -7.40
CA ALA A 273 -18.18 -13.38 -6.55
C ALA A 273 -18.35 -11.88 -6.81
N ALA A 274 -18.50 -11.48 -8.07
CA ALA A 274 -18.74 -10.10 -8.49
C ALA A 274 -20.09 -9.59 -8.01
N SER A 275 -21.15 -10.39 -8.12
CA SER A 275 -22.48 -10.03 -7.63
C SER A 275 -22.50 -9.76 -6.13
N ARG A 276 -21.87 -10.64 -5.33
CA ARG A 276 -21.73 -10.44 -3.88
C ARG A 276 -20.88 -9.22 -3.55
N LEU A 277 -19.76 -9.05 -4.23
CA LEU A 277 -18.88 -7.89 -4.02
C LEU A 277 -19.59 -6.57 -4.38
N LEU A 278 -20.31 -6.54 -5.50
CA LEU A 278 -21.04 -5.35 -5.94
C LEU A 278 -22.10 -4.95 -4.92
N PHE A 279 -22.85 -5.91 -4.38
CA PHE A 279 -23.81 -5.67 -3.30
C PHE A 279 -23.14 -5.01 -2.08
N ARG A 280 -22.01 -5.55 -1.63
CA ARG A 280 -21.24 -4.98 -0.51
C ARG A 280 -20.68 -3.59 -0.83
N MET A 281 -20.23 -3.36 -2.06
CA MET A 281 -19.69 -2.06 -2.51
C MET A 281 -20.76 -0.97 -2.56
N LEU A 282 -21.97 -1.31 -3.01
CA LEU A 282 -23.10 -0.39 -3.09
C LEU A 282 -23.72 -0.10 -1.71
N ALA A 283 -23.64 -1.04 -0.78
CA ALA A 283 -24.05 -0.83 0.61
C ALA A 283 -23.10 0.11 1.40
N ALA A 284 -21.89 0.36 0.89
CA ALA A 284 -20.91 1.17 1.61
C ALA A 284 -21.28 2.66 1.58
N PRO A 285 -21.29 3.35 2.74
CA PRO A 285 -21.69 4.76 2.82
C PRO A 285 -20.80 5.67 1.95
N ILE A 286 -21.45 6.61 1.27
CA ILE A 286 -20.81 7.65 0.46
C ILE A 286 -20.68 8.90 1.34
N HIS A 287 -19.46 9.19 1.79
CA HIS A 287 -19.19 10.30 2.70
C HIS A 287 -18.76 11.60 2.01
N ALA A 288 -18.69 11.62 0.67
CA ALA A 288 -18.15 12.74 -0.08
C ALA A 288 -19.23 13.79 -0.40
N ARG A 289 -18.96 15.04 -0.02
CA ARG A 289 -19.84 16.20 -0.31
C ARG A 289 -19.94 16.56 -1.79
N SER A 290 -19.03 16.05 -2.64
CA SER A 290 -18.85 16.44 -4.04
C SER A 290 -19.06 15.31 -5.05
N GLY A 291 -19.74 14.21 -4.66
CA GLY A 291 -20.03 13.07 -5.55
C GLY A 291 -19.17 11.82 -5.28
N VAL A 292 -19.36 10.79 -6.11
CA VAL A 292 -18.68 9.49 -5.95
C VAL A 292 -17.18 9.63 -6.23
N GLU A 293 -16.34 9.13 -5.31
CA GLU A 293 -14.88 9.11 -5.48
C GLU A 293 -14.49 8.39 -6.79
N PRO A 294 -13.65 8.97 -7.66
CA PRO A 294 -13.31 8.38 -8.96
C PRO A 294 -12.68 6.98 -8.88
N HIS A 295 -11.98 6.65 -7.79
CA HIS A 295 -11.45 5.31 -7.57
C HIS A 295 -12.58 4.29 -7.37
N ARG A 296 -13.55 4.61 -6.51
CA ARG A 296 -14.72 3.75 -6.27
C ARG A 296 -15.49 3.48 -7.55
N LEU A 297 -15.74 4.53 -8.35
CA LEU A 297 -16.44 4.39 -9.63
C LEU A 297 -15.74 3.40 -10.58
N ARG A 298 -14.41 3.49 -10.71
CA ARG A 298 -13.63 2.57 -11.57
C ARG A 298 -13.69 1.13 -11.07
N VAL A 299 -13.52 0.90 -9.77
CA VAL A 299 -13.59 -0.44 -9.19
C VAL A 299 -15.00 -1.02 -9.36
N CYS A 300 -16.04 -0.26 -9.00
CA CYS A 300 -17.43 -0.69 -9.18
C CYS A 300 -17.74 -0.99 -10.64
N ALA A 301 -17.26 -0.19 -11.60
CA ALA A 301 -17.49 -0.44 -13.03
C ALA A 301 -16.84 -1.76 -13.50
N LEU A 302 -15.61 -2.06 -13.06
CA LEU A 302 -14.96 -3.33 -13.36
C LEU A 302 -15.72 -4.52 -12.76
N VAL A 303 -16.12 -4.42 -11.50
CA VAL A 303 -16.85 -5.49 -10.80
C VAL A 303 -18.25 -5.67 -11.39
N HIS A 304 -18.97 -4.60 -11.68
CA HIS A 304 -20.29 -4.63 -12.29
C HIS A 304 -20.27 -5.31 -13.66
N HIS A 305 -19.23 -5.10 -14.46
CA HIS A 305 -19.12 -5.79 -15.74
C HIS A 305 -19.00 -7.31 -15.57
N PHE A 306 -18.28 -7.81 -14.55
CA PHE A 306 -18.29 -9.25 -14.26
C PHE A 306 -19.65 -9.74 -13.72
N ALA A 307 -20.37 -8.92 -12.97
CA ALA A 307 -21.67 -9.31 -12.41
C ALA A 307 -22.79 -9.39 -13.48
N GLU A 308 -22.72 -8.55 -14.52
CA GLU A 308 -23.73 -8.48 -15.60
C GLU A 308 -23.35 -9.28 -16.86
N GLN A 309 -22.17 -9.89 -16.89
CA GLN A 309 -21.76 -10.67 -18.06
C GLN A 309 -22.60 -11.95 -18.16
N ASP A 310 -23.31 -12.08 -19.27
CA ASP A 310 -23.88 -13.36 -19.70
C ASP A 310 -22.72 -14.33 -20.01
N ASP A 311 -22.76 -15.55 -19.45
CA ASP A 311 -21.75 -16.63 -19.53
C ASP A 311 -21.19 -16.86 -20.94
N ARG A 312 -21.94 -16.45 -21.96
CA ARG A 312 -21.63 -16.64 -23.38
C ARG A 312 -20.71 -15.56 -23.98
N GLN A 313 -20.41 -14.49 -23.25
CA GLN A 313 -19.61 -13.38 -23.79
C GLN A 313 -18.28 -13.22 -23.05
N ALA A 314 -17.17 -13.44 -23.76
CA ALA A 314 -15.83 -13.19 -23.23
C ALA A 314 -15.64 -11.73 -22.79
N PRO A 315 -14.80 -11.45 -21.77
CA PRO A 315 -14.51 -10.09 -21.31
C PRO A 315 -14.05 -9.19 -22.46
N ARG A 316 -14.75 -8.08 -22.66
CA ARG A 316 -14.50 -7.17 -23.79
C ARG A 316 -13.27 -6.30 -23.58
N LEU A 317 -12.93 -5.97 -22.33
CA LEU A 317 -11.80 -5.11 -21.99
C LEU A 317 -10.56 -5.95 -21.63
N GLU A 318 -9.40 -5.57 -22.14
CA GLU A 318 -8.14 -6.29 -21.91
C GLU A 318 -7.79 -6.45 -20.42
N ILE A 319 -8.04 -5.41 -19.62
CA ILE A 319 -7.78 -5.47 -18.17
C ILE A 319 -8.69 -6.47 -17.46
N MET A 320 -9.89 -6.72 -17.99
CA MET A 320 -10.80 -7.72 -17.44
C MET A 320 -10.35 -9.13 -17.78
N LYS A 321 -9.79 -9.35 -18.97
CA LYS A 321 -9.16 -10.63 -19.32
C LYS A 321 -8.04 -10.99 -18.34
N LEU A 322 -7.21 -10.00 -17.97
CA LEU A 322 -6.19 -10.18 -16.93
C LEU A 322 -6.80 -10.55 -15.57
N ILE A 323 -7.82 -9.81 -15.11
CA ILE A 323 -8.49 -10.09 -13.84
C ILE A 323 -9.11 -11.50 -13.84
N HIS A 324 -9.81 -11.87 -14.91
CA HIS A 324 -10.43 -13.18 -15.09
C HIS A 324 -9.38 -14.31 -15.06
N LEU A 325 -8.29 -14.15 -15.83
CA LEU A 325 -7.18 -15.10 -15.85
C LEU A 325 -6.60 -15.30 -14.44
N VAL A 326 -6.29 -14.21 -13.73
CA VAL A 326 -5.69 -14.27 -12.40
C VAL A 326 -6.65 -14.88 -11.37
N TYR A 327 -7.94 -14.54 -11.44
CA TYR A 327 -8.96 -15.14 -10.58
C TYR A 327 -9.00 -16.67 -10.76
N GLY A 328 -9.04 -17.14 -12.01
CA GLY A 328 -9.04 -18.58 -12.32
C GLY A 328 -7.77 -19.30 -11.85
N LEU A 329 -6.58 -18.71 -12.08
CA LEU A 329 -5.31 -19.31 -11.63
C LEU A 329 -5.26 -19.44 -10.11
N GLU A 330 -5.53 -18.35 -9.38
CA GLU A 330 -5.52 -18.40 -7.91
C GLU A 330 -6.69 -19.23 -7.36
N GLY A 331 -7.78 -19.38 -8.11
CA GLY A 331 -8.86 -20.35 -7.92
C GLY A 331 -8.36 -21.79 -7.83
N GLN A 332 -7.56 -22.20 -8.82
CA GLN A 332 -6.99 -23.54 -8.95
C GLN A 332 -5.91 -23.86 -7.90
N ARG A 333 -5.28 -22.83 -7.31
CA ARG A 333 -4.19 -22.99 -6.33
C ARG A 333 -4.53 -24.02 -5.24
N CYS A 334 -5.76 -23.95 -4.74
CA CYS A 334 -6.28 -24.86 -3.71
C CYS A 334 -7.52 -25.60 -4.20
N ALA A 335 -7.43 -26.34 -5.31
CA ALA A 335 -8.55 -27.07 -5.91
C ALA A 335 -9.33 -27.97 -4.92
N GLY A 336 -10.65 -28.06 -5.09
CA GLY A 336 -11.49 -28.98 -4.31
C GLY A 336 -11.15 -30.45 -4.58
N GLY A 337 -11.34 -31.31 -3.58
CA GLY A 337 -11.19 -32.78 -3.74
C GLY A 337 -9.76 -33.33 -3.74
N VAL A 338 -8.75 -32.47 -3.55
CA VAL A 338 -7.34 -32.87 -3.43
C VAL A 338 -6.67 -32.13 -2.28
N ASP A 339 -5.65 -32.72 -1.67
CA ASP A 339 -4.97 -32.15 -0.49
C ASP A 339 -3.71 -31.34 -0.83
N PHE A 340 -3.19 -31.46 -2.06
CA PHE A 340 -2.03 -30.68 -2.47
C PHE A 340 -2.41 -29.22 -2.77
N VAL A 341 -1.39 -28.36 -2.79
CA VAL A 341 -1.50 -26.96 -3.19
C VAL A 341 -0.55 -26.73 -4.35
N LEU A 342 -1.05 -26.10 -5.42
CA LEU A 342 -0.24 -25.75 -6.56
C LEU A 342 0.66 -24.54 -6.22
N SER A 343 1.93 -24.64 -6.59
CA SER A 343 2.81 -23.48 -6.59
C SER A 343 2.46 -22.55 -7.75
N ARG A 344 2.95 -21.31 -7.71
CA ARG A 344 2.78 -20.37 -8.83
C ARG A 344 3.39 -20.91 -10.12
N ALA A 345 4.53 -21.58 -10.05
CA ALA A 345 5.12 -22.26 -11.19
C ALA A 345 4.18 -23.32 -11.79
N ASP A 346 3.48 -24.10 -10.96
CA ASP A 346 2.50 -25.08 -11.43
C ASP A 346 1.29 -24.41 -12.10
N LEU A 347 0.79 -23.31 -11.51
CA LEU A 347 -0.30 -22.52 -12.09
C LEU A 347 0.08 -21.97 -13.46
N PHE A 348 1.30 -21.44 -13.60
CA PHE A 348 1.80 -20.96 -14.89
C PHE A 348 2.05 -22.10 -15.88
N ALA A 349 2.51 -23.26 -15.43
CA ALA A 349 2.66 -24.43 -16.30
C ALA A 349 1.30 -24.88 -16.86
N HIS A 350 0.28 -24.93 -16.01
CA HIS A 350 -1.10 -25.20 -16.42
C HIS A 350 -1.62 -24.15 -17.40
N ALA A 351 -1.41 -22.85 -17.12
CA ALA A 351 -1.81 -21.76 -18.01
C ALA A 351 -1.11 -21.84 -19.38
N VAL A 352 0.17 -22.22 -19.39
CA VAL A 352 0.99 -22.38 -20.61
C VAL A 352 0.50 -23.56 -21.45
N ALA A 353 0.17 -24.69 -20.82
CA ALA A 353 -0.36 -25.87 -21.52
C ALA A 353 -1.68 -25.58 -22.26
N GLU A 354 -2.40 -24.55 -21.85
CA GLU A 354 -3.66 -24.12 -22.46
C GLU A 354 -3.54 -22.86 -23.33
N LEU A 355 -2.32 -22.37 -23.60
CA LEU A 355 -2.09 -21.14 -24.36
C LEU A 355 -2.80 -21.11 -25.71
N ASP A 356 -2.73 -22.21 -26.47
CA ASP A 356 -3.33 -22.29 -27.81
C ASP A 356 -4.86 -22.36 -27.78
N ARG A 357 -5.44 -22.64 -26.61
CA ARG A 357 -6.88 -22.75 -26.38
C ARG A 357 -7.47 -21.51 -25.69
N ARG A 358 -6.62 -20.62 -25.17
CA ARG A 358 -7.02 -19.46 -24.37
C ARG A 358 -6.85 -18.15 -25.15
N PRO A 359 -7.89 -17.32 -25.28
CA PRO A 359 -7.76 -16.00 -25.89
C PRO A 359 -6.85 -15.06 -25.07
N GLU A 360 -6.56 -15.37 -23.80
CA GLU A 360 -5.71 -14.59 -22.89
C GLU A 360 -4.22 -14.95 -22.97
N GLY A 361 -3.76 -15.68 -23.99
CA GLY A 361 -2.37 -16.16 -24.01
C GLY A 361 -1.29 -15.07 -23.97
N ALA A 362 -1.60 -13.86 -24.44
CA ALA A 362 -0.73 -12.70 -24.26
C ALA A 362 -0.56 -12.29 -22.78
N TRP A 363 -1.63 -12.38 -21.99
CA TRP A 363 -1.60 -12.10 -20.55
C TRP A 363 -0.84 -13.16 -19.76
N VAL A 364 -0.94 -14.43 -20.14
CA VAL A 364 -0.12 -15.50 -19.54
C VAL A 364 1.37 -15.21 -19.71
N ARG A 365 1.80 -14.86 -20.93
CA ARG A 365 3.18 -14.46 -21.21
C ARG A 365 3.59 -13.21 -20.44
N MET A 366 2.70 -12.22 -20.35
CA MET A 366 2.96 -11.00 -19.60
C MET A 366 3.09 -11.27 -18.09
N LEU A 367 2.27 -12.14 -17.51
CA LEU A 367 2.37 -12.56 -16.11
C LEU A 367 3.71 -13.25 -15.84
N ILE A 368 4.10 -14.21 -16.66
CA ILE A 368 5.39 -14.91 -16.55
C ILE A 368 6.55 -13.90 -16.63
N LYS A 369 6.49 -12.95 -17.57
CA LYS A 369 7.50 -11.89 -17.69
C LYS A 369 7.50 -10.95 -16.46
N ALA A 370 6.33 -10.61 -15.95
CA ALA A 370 6.15 -9.64 -14.88
C ALA A 370 6.46 -10.19 -13.49
N VAL A 371 6.30 -11.50 -13.27
CA VAL A 371 6.77 -12.17 -12.05
C VAL A 371 8.23 -12.60 -12.21
N GLY A 372 8.58 -13.10 -13.39
CA GLY A 372 9.88 -13.71 -13.65
C GLY A 372 9.96 -15.17 -13.21
N GLU A 373 8.84 -15.77 -12.81
CA GLU A 373 8.73 -17.18 -12.42
C GLU A 373 8.44 -18.04 -13.64
N LEU A 374 9.35 -18.97 -13.93
CA LEU A 374 9.36 -19.72 -15.17
C LEU A 374 8.81 -21.12 -14.93
N PRO A 375 7.80 -21.57 -15.68
CA PRO A 375 7.19 -22.87 -15.46
C PRO A 375 8.13 -24.02 -15.88
N PRO A 376 8.05 -25.19 -15.23
CA PRO A 376 8.72 -26.39 -15.71
C PRO A 376 8.42 -26.67 -17.19
N GLY A 377 9.45 -27.07 -17.93
CA GLY A 377 9.36 -27.26 -19.38
C GLY A 377 9.62 -26.00 -20.22
N ALA A 378 9.66 -24.81 -19.61
CA ALA A 378 10.02 -23.59 -20.33
C ALA A 378 11.47 -23.63 -20.83
N TRP A 379 11.70 -23.12 -22.04
CA TRP A 379 13.04 -22.99 -22.61
C TRP A 379 13.66 -21.66 -22.19
N VAL A 380 14.88 -21.71 -21.67
CA VAL A 380 15.56 -20.55 -21.11
C VAL A 380 17.01 -20.46 -21.58
N ARG A 381 17.51 -19.24 -21.68
CA ARG A 381 18.91 -18.92 -21.92
C ARG A 381 19.56 -18.46 -20.60
N LEU A 382 20.66 -19.11 -20.25
CA LEU A 382 21.48 -18.74 -19.10
C LEU A 382 22.37 -17.52 -19.41
N PRO A 383 22.92 -16.84 -18.39
CA PRO A 383 23.84 -15.71 -18.58
C PRO A 383 25.09 -16.03 -19.43
N ASP A 384 25.50 -17.31 -19.47
CA ASP A 384 26.63 -17.79 -20.27
C ASP A 384 26.25 -18.16 -21.72
N GLY A 385 25.00 -17.87 -22.13
CA GLY A 385 24.49 -18.09 -23.48
C GLY A 385 23.95 -19.50 -23.74
N ARG A 386 24.16 -20.47 -22.82
CA ARG A 386 23.63 -21.83 -22.99
C ARG A 386 22.10 -21.83 -22.87
N VAL A 387 21.46 -22.71 -23.64
CA VAL A 387 20.01 -22.92 -23.62
C VAL A 387 19.68 -24.23 -22.92
N GLY A 388 18.66 -24.22 -22.08
CA GLY A 388 18.16 -25.41 -21.40
C GLY A 388 16.68 -25.33 -21.11
N THR A 389 16.18 -26.34 -20.40
CA THR A 389 14.77 -26.46 -20.04
C THR A 389 14.61 -26.36 -18.53
N VAL A 390 13.66 -25.53 -18.07
CA VAL A 390 13.37 -25.38 -16.63
C VAL A 390 12.86 -26.69 -16.05
N LEU A 391 13.45 -27.12 -14.93
CA LEU A 391 13.01 -28.28 -14.16
C LEU A 391 12.09 -27.88 -13.00
N GLY A 392 12.32 -26.71 -12.41
CA GLY A 392 11.58 -26.23 -11.24
C GLY A 392 12.33 -25.11 -10.50
N PRO A 393 11.92 -24.77 -9.27
CA PRO A 393 12.58 -23.74 -8.48
C PRO A 393 14.02 -24.17 -8.10
N GLY A 394 14.97 -23.24 -8.18
CA GLY A 394 16.35 -23.46 -7.73
C GLY A 394 16.52 -23.35 -6.22
N SER A 395 17.68 -23.75 -5.70
CA SER A 395 17.98 -23.75 -4.24
C SER A 395 17.79 -22.39 -3.55
N SER A 396 18.00 -21.28 -4.28
CA SER A 396 17.85 -19.92 -3.75
C SER A 396 16.39 -19.48 -3.52
N GLY A 397 15.42 -20.17 -4.14
CA GLY A 397 14.03 -19.75 -4.19
C GLY A 397 13.78 -18.46 -4.99
N ASP A 398 14.78 -17.93 -5.70
CA ASP A 398 14.59 -16.80 -6.62
C ASP A 398 13.88 -17.32 -7.89
N PRO A 399 12.66 -16.85 -8.21
CA PRO A 399 11.90 -17.30 -9.37
C PRO A 399 12.64 -17.11 -10.69
N ARG A 400 13.59 -16.16 -10.75
CA ARG A 400 14.40 -15.86 -11.95
C ARG A 400 15.63 -16.72 -12.09
N ARG A 401 15.96 -17.53 -11.09
CA ARG A 401 17.09 -18.47 -11.07
C ARG A 401 16.58 -19.89 -10.85
N PRO A 402 15.72 -20.40 -11.75
CA PRO A 402 15.21 -21.74 -11.64
C PRO A 402 16.32 -22.76 -11.87
N GLU A 403 16.07 -23.99 -11.50
CA GLU A 403 16.89 -25.11 -11.88
C GLU A 403 16.67 -25.46 -13.35
N VAL A 404 17.75 -25.67 -14.11
CA VAL A 404 17.70 -25.86 -15.58
C VAL A 404 18.41 -27.15 -15.99
N LEU A 405 17.80 -27.91 -16.90
CA LEU A 405 18.39 -29.05 -17.58
C LEU A 405 19.13 -28.61 -18.85
N ILE A 406 20.44 -28.84 -18.90
CA ILE A 406 21.29 -28.55 -20.08
C ILE A 406 22.07 -29.82 -20.43
N GLY A 407 21.84 -30.37 -21.62
CA GLY A 407 22.57 -31.55 -22.10
C GLY A 407 22.49 -32.76 -21.14
N GLY A 408 21.33 -32.97 -20.51
CA GLY A 408 21.12 -34.06 -19.56
C GLY A 408 21.68 -33.80 -18.14
N ARG A 409 22.20 -32.60 -17.87
CA ARG A 409 22.71 -32.22 -16.54
C ARG A 409 21.86 -31.13 -15.90
N LYS A 410 21.63 -31.30 -14.59
CA LYS A 410 21.04 -30.31 -13.69
C LYS A 410 22.03 -29.16 -13.50
N VAL A 411 21.60 -27.93 -13.75
CA VAL A 411 22.43 -26.72 -13.60
C VAL A 411 21.63 -25.66 -12.83
N GLU A 412 22.25 -25.07 -11.82
CA GLU A 412 21.73 -23.85 -11.18
C GLU A 412 22.39 -22.62 -11.82
N PRO A 413 21.60 -21.69 -12.40
CA PRO A 413 22.13 -20.49 -13.04
C PRO A 413 22.85 -19.57 -12.04
N PRO A 414 24.01 -19.01 -12.42
CA PRO A 414 24.72 -18.03 -11.59
C PRO A 414 23.98 -16.69 -11.51
N GLY A 415 23.02 -16.44 -12.39
CA GLY A 415 22.20 -15.23 -12.43
C GLY A 415 20.85 -15.46 -13.13
N PRO A 416 20.03 -14.41 -13.30
CA PRO A 416 18.71 -14.50 -13.91
C PRO A 416 18.76 -15.12 -15.31
N VAL A 417 17.80 -15.99 -15.63
CA VAL A 417 17.67 -16.58 -16.97
C VAL A 417 16.67 -15.82 -17.82
N GLU A 418 16.81 -15.91 -19.15
CA GLU A 418 15.92 -15.29 -20.13
C GLU A 418 15.01 -16.35 -20.76
N LEU A 419 13.70 -16.11 -20.82
CA LEU A 419 12.77 -16.99 -21.55
C LEU A 419 13.05 -16.92 -23.06
N VAL A 420 13.20 -18.07 -23.71
CA VAL A 420 13.39 -18.16 -25.16
C VAL A 420 12.32 -19.04 -25.80
N PRO A 421 12.02 -18.85 -27.09
CA PRO A 421 11.15 -19.77 -27.82
C PRO A 421 11.70 -21.20 -27.76
N PRO A 422 10.84 -22.23 -27.74
CA PRO A 422 11.30 -23.60 -27.93
C PRO A 422 12.03 -23.69 -29.27
N PRO A 423 13.13 -24.46 -29.37
CA PRO A 423 13.80 -24.68 -30.64
C PRO A 423 12.80 -25.30 -31.60
N ASP A 424 12.72 -24.74 -32.81
CA ASP A 424 11.87 -25.28 -33.85
C ASP A 424 12.16 -26.77 -33.99
N ALA A 425 11.10 -27.60 -33.95
CA ALA A 425 11.18 -29.05 -34.15
C ALA A 425 11.80 -29.45 -35.50
N HIS A 426 12.14 -28.48 -36.35
CA HIS A 426 12.72 -28.63 -37.67
C HIS A 426 14.15 -28.09 -37.80
N GLY A 427 14.82 -27.70 -36.71
CA GLY A 427 16.26 -27.44 -36.71
C GLY A 427 16.73 -26.37 -37.71
N ARG A 428 15.86 -25.45 -38.16
CA ARG A 428 16.29 -24.31 -38.96
C ARG A 428 16.94 -23.32 -38.01
N ARG A 429 18.27 -23.31 -38.01
CA ARG A 429 19.08 -22.28 -37.35
C ARG A 429 18.72 -20.93 -37.98
N SER A 430 18.20 -20.01 -37.17
CA SER A 430 18.19 -18.58 -37.48
C SER A 430 19.57 -17.95 -37.29
#